data_AF-W1Y518-F1
#
_entry.id   AF-W1Y518-F1
#
_cell.length_a   1.000
_cell.length_b   1.000
_cell.length_c   1.000
_cell.angle_alpha   90.00
_cell.angle_beta   90.00
_cell.angle_gamma   90.00
#
_symmetry.space_group_name_H-M   'P 1'
#
loop_
_entity.id
_entity.type
_entity.pdbx_description
1 polymer ?
#
loop_
_entity_poly.entity_id
_entity_poly.type
_entity_poly.pdbx_seq_one_letter_code
_entity_poly.pdbx_strand_id
1 'polypeptide(L)'
;AVKEKLESIKAHNKRKLARHLKEHQGVEINPNSIFDIQIKRLHEYKRQQMNALYVIHKYLDIKAGNIPARPITIFFGGKAAPAYTIAQDI
;
A
#
# COMPACT_ATOMS: atom_id res chain seq x y z
N ALA A 1 -28.06 7.23 2.73
CA ALA A 1 -28.24 6.08 3.67
C ALA A 1 -27.18 4.98 3.51
N VAL A 2 -27.26 4.06 2.53
CA VAL A 2 -26.32 2.90 2.46
C VAL A 2 -24.89 3.32 2.11
N LYS A 3 -24.72 4.22 1.12
CA LYS A 3 -23.41 4.73 0.70
C LYS A 3 -22.62 5.38 1.84
N GLU A 4 -23.23 6.32 2.55
CA GLU A 4 -22.59 7.02 3.68
C GLU A 4 -22.20 6.06 4.81
N LYS A 5 -23.05 5.06 5.08
CA LYS A 5 -22.75 4.02 6.07
C LYS A 5 -21.52 3.20 5.65
N LEU A 6 -21.43 2.83 4.37
CA LEU A 6 -20.29 2.09 3.83
C LEU A 6 -18.99 2.92 3.90
N GLU A 7 -19.05 4.20 3.56
CA GLU A 7 -17.93 5.13 3.65
C GLU A 7 -17.45 5.29 5.10
N SER A 8 -18.37 5.45 6.05
CA SER A 8 -18.06 5.51 7.48
C SER A 8 -17.36 4.23 7.98
N ILE A 9 -17.87 3.05 7.60
CA ILE A 9 -17.25 1.76 7.94
C ILE A 9 -15.83 1.68 7.35
N LYS A 10 -15.64 2.07 6.08
CA LYS A 10 -14.32 2.05 5.44
C LYS A 10 -13.35 3.00 6.14
N ALA A 11 -13.78 4.21 6.46
CA ALA A 11 -12.97 5.20 7.18
C ALA A 11 -12.60 4.73 8.58
N HIS A 12 -13.52 4.08 9.30
CA HIS A 12 -13.23 3.45 10.59
C HIS A 12 -12.15 2.37 10.47
N ASN A 13 -12.28 1.46 9.50
CA ASN A 13 -11.32 0.38 9.28
C ASN A 13 -9.92 0.90 8.93
N LYS A 14 -9.82 1.98 8.15
CA LYS A 14 -8.53 2.61 7.81
C LYS A 14 -7.85 3.23 9.04
N ARG A 15 -8.61 3.89 9.91
CA ARG A 15 -8.08 4.42 11.19
C ARG A 15 -7.62 3.30 12.12
N LYS A 16 -8.37 2.19 12.17
CA LYS A 16 -7.97 1.00 12.94
C LYS A 16 -6.65 0.43 12.44
N LEU A 17 -6.47 0.31 11.12
CA LEU A 17 -5.20 -0.16 10.52
C LEU A 17 -4.05 0.81 10.81
N ALA A 18 -4.27 2.13 10.68
CA ALA A 18 -3.25 3.13 10.97
C ALA A 18 -2.74 3.04 12.41
N ARG A 19 -3.65 2.89 13.39
CA ARG A 19 -3.29 2.68 14.79
C ARG A 19 -2.49 1.38 14.99
N HIS A 20 -2.94 0.28 14.38
CA HIS A 20 -2.26 -1.01 14.49
C HIS A 20 -0.81 -0.94 13.97
N LEU A 21 -0.59 -0.32 12.81
CA LEU A 21 0.75 -0.14 12.23
C LEU A 21 1.65 0.77 13.08
N LYS A 22 1.08 1.82 13.68
CA LYS A 22 1.83 2.67 14.61
C LYS A 22 2.29 1.90 15.84
N GLU A 23 1.40 1.10 16.43
CA GLU A 23 1.68 0.31 17.63
C GLU A 23 2.68 -0.83 17.38
N HIS A 24 2.58 -1.52 16.23
CA HIS A 24 3.33 -2.77 15.99
C HIS A 24 4.58 -2.58 15.12
N GLN A 25 4.66 -1.50 14.35
CA GLN A 25 5.75 -1.23 13.42
C GLN A 25 6.33 0.20 13.56
N GLY A 26 5.75 1.05 14.41
CA GLY A 26 6.16 2.45 14.55
C GLY A 26 5.80 3.35 13.37
N VAL A 27 5.18 2.82 12.32
CA VAL A 27 4.88 3.53 11.07
C VAL A 27 3.59 4.33 11.20
N GLU A 28 3.66 5.61 10.83
CA GLU A 28 2.51 6.52 10.81
C GLU A 28 2.04 6.75 9.38
N ILE A 29 0.74 6.60 9.14
CA ILE A 29 0.14 6.69 7.81
C ILE A 29 -1.06 7.63 7.82
N ASN A 30 -1.36 8.26 6.69
CA ASN A 30 -2.51 9.14 6.53
C ASN A 30 -3.79 8.31 6.24
N PRO A 31 -4.75 8.17 7.18
CA PRO A 31 -5.97 7.38 6.95
C PRO A 31 -6.93 8.01 5.94
N ASN A 32 -6.67 9.23 5.45
CA ASN A 32 -7.44 9.89 4.41
C ASN A 32 -6.89 9.63 3.00
N SER A 33 -5.70 9.03 2.85
CA SER A 33 -5.14 8.64 1.55
C SER A 33 -5.90 7.45 0.94
N ILE A 34 -5.75 7.19 -0.35
CA ILE A 34 -6.17 5.91 -0.92
C ILE A 34 -5.26 4.81 -0.37
N PHE A 35 -5.83 3.74 0.19
CA PHE A 35 -5.05 2.57 0.61
C PHE A 35 -5.01 1.57 -0.54
N ASP A 36 -3.88 1.53 -1.24
CA ASP A 36 -3.61 0.56 -2.31
C ASP A 36 -2.82 -0.62 -1.71
N ILE A 37 -3.40 -1.82 -1.74
CA ILE A 37 -2.93 -2.94 -0.92
C ILE A 37 -2.68 -4.17 -1.80
N GLN A 38 -1.41 -4.59 -1.90
CA GLN A 38 -1.00 -5.84 -2.53
C GLN A 38 -0.48 -6.84 -1.48
N ILE A 39 -1.38 -7.66 -0.95
CA ILE A 39 -1.04 -8.72 0.03
C ILE A 39 -1.17 -10.09 -0.60
N LYS A 40 -0.05 -10.78 -0.82
CA LYS A 40 0.06 -12.12 -1.43
C LYS A 40 1.51 -12.65 -1.30
N ARG A 41 1.74 -13.95 -1.48
CA ARG A 41 3.10 -14.53 -1.54
C ARG A 41 4.00 -13.74 -2.50
N LEU A 42 5.27 -13.54 -2.16
CA LEU A 42 6.22 -12.91 -3.09
C LEU A 42 6.57 -13.90 -4.18
N HIS A 43 6.32 -13.52 -5.44
CA HIS A 43 6.55 -14.36 -6.60
C HIS A 43 6.51 -13.52 -7.87
N GLU A 44 7.40 -13.76 -8.82
CA GLU A 44 7.49 -13.01 -10.08
C GLU A 44 6.15 -12.89 -10.84
N TYR A 45 5.39 -13.99 -10.99
CA TYR A 45 4.10 -13.95 -11.69
C TYR A 45 3.05 -13.07 -10.99
N LYS A 46 3.20 -12.84 -9.69
CA LYS A 46 2.32 -11.97 -8.90
C LYS A 46 2.66 -10.49 -9.07
N ARG A 47 3.78 -10.19 -9.76
CA ARG A 47 4.17 -8.88 -10.27
C ARG A 47 4.16 -7.78 -9.20
N GLN A 48 4.66 -8.08 -8.01
CA GLN A 48 4.94 -7.05 -6.99
C GLN A 48 5.96 -6.03 -7.51
N GLN A 49 6.98 -6.49 -8.25
CA GLN A 49 7.95 -5.62 -8.93
C GLN A 49 7.27 -4.64 -9.89
N MET A 50 6.25 -5.06 -10.65
CA MET A 50 5.51 -4.16 -11.53
C MET A 50 4.81 -3.05 -10.74
N ASN A 51 4.24 -3.38 -9.57
CA ASN A 51 3.65 -2.38 -8.70
C ASN A 51 4.73 -1.45 -8.10
N ALA A 52 5.90 -1.98 -7.72
CA ALA A 52 7.03 -1.17 -7.27
C ALA A 52 7.52 -0.19 -8.36
N LEU A 53 7.61 -0.62 -9.62
CA LEU A 53 7.93 0.24 -10.76
C LEU A 53 6.87 1.35 -10.95
N TYR A 54 5.59 1.02 -10.77
CA TYR A 54 4.53 2.04 -10.77
C TYR A 54 4.72 3.07 -9.64
N VAL A 55 5.08 2.64 -8.42
CA VAL A 55 5.37 3.55 -7.31
C VAL A 55 6.56 4.46 -7.62
N ILE A 56 7.64 3.92 -8.19
CA ILE A 56 8.80 4.70 -8.63
C ILE A 56 8.37 5.73 -9.68
N HIS A 57 7.60 5.32 -10.68
CA HIS A 57 7.09 6.22 -11.70
C HIS A 57 6.24 7.36 -11.09
N LYS A 58 5.28 7.06 -10.20
CA LYS A 58 4.47 8.08 -9.51
C LYS A 58 5.31 9.00 -8.63
N TYR A 59 6.36 8.49 -7.99
CA TYR A 59 7.28 9.31 -7.22
C TYR A 59 8.05 10.31 -8.10
N LEU A 60 8.55 9.86 -9.25
CA LEU A 60 9.24 10.73 -10.21
C LEU A 60 8.29 11.78 -10.81
N ASP A 61 7.05 11.38 -11.10
CA ASP A 61 5.97 12.26 -11.58
C ASP A 61 5.66 13.37 -10.56
N ILE A 62 5.56 13.02 -9.27
CA ILE A 62 5.39 14.00 -8.17
C ILE A 62 6.60 14.94 -8.09
N LYS A 63 7.82 14.42 -8.21
CA LYS A 63 9.05 15.23 -8.22
C LYS A 63 9.13 16.20 -9.40
N ALA A 64 8.51 15.85 -10.53
CA ALA A 64 8.38 16.73 -11.69
C ALA A 64 7.30 17.81 -11.52
N GLY A 65 6.59 17.83 -10.39
CA GLY A 65 5.53 18.80 -10.08
C GLY A 65 4.10 18.29 -10.28
N ASN A 66 3.93 17.05 -10.79
CA ASN A 66 2.61 16.45 -11.01
C ASN A 66 2.09 15.79 -9.72
N ILE A 67 1.69 16.63 -8.76
CA ILE A 67 1.19 16.17 -7.47
C ILE A 67 -0.24 15.64 -7.63
N PRO A 68 -0.55 14.39 -7.22
CA PRO A 68 -1.89 13.85 -7.33
C PRO A 68 -2.85 14.55 -6.37
N ALA A 69 -4.07 14.82 -6.84
CA ALA A 69 -5.12 15.45 -6.03
C ALA A 69 -5.52 14.65 -4.78
N ARG A 70 -5.27 13.33 -4.77
CA ARG A 70 -5.50 12.47 -3.61
C ARG A 70 -4.21 11.71 -3.26
N PRO A 71 -3.70 11.83 -2.03
CA PRO A 71 -2.57 11.02 -1.58
C PRO A 71 -2.88 9.53 -1.67
N ILE A 72 -1.86 8.71 -1.92
CA ILE A 72 -1.96 7.25 -1.96
C ILE A 72 -0.95 6.67 -0.98
N THR A 73 -1.38 5.73 -0.16
CA THR A 73 -0.51 4.90 0.67
C THR A 73 -0.51 3.49 0.11
N ILE A 74 0.66 3.03 -0.34
CA ILE A 74 0.86 1.71 -0.95
C ILE A 74 1.30 0.73 0.15
N PHE A 75 0.66 -0.43 0.23
CA PHE A 75 0.99 -1.50 1.17
C PHE A 75 1.41 -2.75 0.41
N PHE A 76 2.56 -3.30 0.78
CA PHE A 76 2.99 -4.64 0.39
C PHE A 76 2.91 -5.57 1.59
N GLY A 77 2.45 -6.80 1.38
CA GLY A 77 2.50 -7.84 2.39
C GLY A 77 2.69 -9.20 1.75
N GLY A 78 3.73 -9.92 2.13
CA GLY A 78 4.03 -11.21 1.54
C GLY A 78 5.19 -11.90 2.23
N LYS A 79 5.36 -13.19 1.92
CA LYS A 79 6.53 -13.97 2.26
C LYS A 79 7.08 -14.59 0.97
N ALA A 80 8.39 -14.58 0.81
CA ALA A 80 9.11 -15.36 -0.20
C ALA A 80 9.46 -16.74 0.36
N ALA A 81 9.59 -17.75 -0.51
CA ALA A 81 10.13 -19.04 -0.08
C ALA A 81 11.64 -18.90 0.22
N PRO A 82 12.20 -19.59 1.22
CA PRO A 82 13.59 -19.42 1.62
C PRO A 82 14.62 -19.66 0.50
N ALA A 83 14.34 -20.63 -0.38
CA ALA A 83 15.22 -20.99 -1.51
C ALA A 83 14.95 -20.17 -2.78
N TYR A 84 13.94 -19.31 -2.79
CA TYR A 84 13.54 -18.55 -3.97
C TYR A 84 14.22 -17.19 -3.95
N THR A 85 15.50 -17.19 -4.31
CA THR A 85 16.38 -16.01 -4.31
C THR A 85 15.77 -14.84 -5.05
N ILE A 86 15.29 -15.07 -6.28
CA ILE A 86 14.68 -13.99 -7.08
C ILE A 86 13.48 -13.37 -6.38
N ALA A 87 12.65 -14.15 -5.67
CA ALA A 87 11.50 -13.63 -4.95
C ALA A 87 11.87 -12.90 -3.64
N GLN A 88 13.07 -13.14 -3.09
CA GLN A 88 13.62 -12.38 -1.97
C GLN A 88 14.22 -11.04 -2.44
N ASP A 89 14.73 -11.00 -3.67
CA ASP A 89 15.27 -9.79 -4.31
C ASP A 89 14.18 -8.84 -4.85
N ILE A 90 12.90 -9.23 -4.77
CA ILE A 90 11.72 -8.38 -5.04
C ILE A 90 11.50 -7.40 -3.90
#